data_AF-A0A7L4QR07-F1
#
_entry.id   AF-A0A7L4QR07-F1
#
_cell.length_a   1.000
_cell.length_b   1.000
_cell.length_c   1.000
_cell.angle_alpha   90.00
_cell.angle_beta   90.00
_cell.angle_gamma   90.00
#
_symmetry.space_group_name_H-M   'P 1'
#
loop_
_entity.id
_entity.type
_entity.pdbx_description
1 polymer ?
#
loop_
_entity_poly.entity_id
_entity_poly.type
_entity_poly.pdbx_seq_one_letter_code
_entity_poly.pdbx_strand_id
1 'polypeptide(L)' 'DHRQISQFLQDEYGIDIYPADVLSFLEESVHVLEAIRDISAQKGKTVLEEAAIGHIDRIER' A
#
# COMPACT_ATOMS: atom_id res chain seq x y z
N ASP A 1 -6.76 0.95 -9.05
CA ASP A 1 -6.69 -0.17 -10.03
C ASP A 1 -5.24 -0.35 -10.49
N HIS A 2 -4.63 -1.51 -10.21
CA HIS A 2 -3.24 -1.82 -10.52
C HIS A 2 -2.94 -1.80 -12.04
N ARG A 3 -3.94 -2.06 -12.89
CA ARG A 3 -3.81 -1.98 -14.35
C ARG A 3 -3.70 -0.54 -14.83
N GLN A 4 -4.49 0.36 -14.25
CA GLN A 4 -4.42 1.78 -14.57
C GLN A 4 -3.09 2.40 -14.12
N ILE A 5 -2.57 1.97 -12.96
CA ILE A 5 -1.26 2.41 -12.47
C ILE A 5 -0.14 1.96 -13.43
N SER A 6 -0.12 0.68 -13.81
CA SER A 6 0.83 0.14 -14.79
C SER A 6 0.78 0.90 -16.11
N GLN A 7 -0.43 1.15 -16.65
CA GLN A 7 -0.61 1.91 -17.88
C GLN A 7 -0.08 3.36 -17.75
N PHE A 8 -0.41 4.04 -16.66
CA PHE A 8 0.07 5.42 -16.42
C PHE A 8 1.59 5.49 -16.30
N LEU A 9 2.22 4.52 -15.63
CA LEU A 9 3.68 4.44 -15.50
C LEU A 9 4.36 4.22 -16.86
N GLN A 10 3.75 3.42 -17.72
CA GLN A 10 4.23 3.24 -19.09
C GLN A 10 4.07 4.53 -19.93
N ASP A 11 2.90 5.17 -19.86
CA ASP A 11 2.57 6.33 -20.71
C ASP A 11 3.35 7.59 -20.34
N GLU A 12 3.44 7.91 -19.04
CA GLU A 12 4.06 9.15 -18.57
C GLU A 12 5.56 9.03 -18.34
N TYR A 13 6.03 7.83 -17.98
CA TYR A 13 7.42 7.62 -17.55
C TYR A 13 8.18 6.58 -18.37
N GLY A 14 7.53 5.88 -19.31
CA GLY A 14 8.15 4.81 -20.10
C GLY A 14 8.58 3.61 -19.26
N ILE A 15 7.99 3.42 -18.07
CA ILE A 15 8.33 2.34 -17.14
C ILE A 15 7.44 1.13 -17.46
N ASP A 16 8.06 0.09 -18.02
CA ASP A 16 7.39 -1.18 -18.29
C ASP A 16 7.33 -2.02 -17.03
N ILE A 17 6.15 -2.07 -16.41
CA ILE A 17 5.86 -2.85 -15.21
C ILE A 17 4.55 -3.60 -15.38
N TYR A 18 4.52 -4.89 -15.05
CA TYR A 18 3.31 -5.67 -15.20
C TYR A 18 2.28 -5.27 -14.13
N PRO A 19 0.98 -5.24 -14.47
CA PRO A 19 -0.07 -4.97 -13.50
C PRO A 19 -0.05 -5.90 -12.27
N ALA A 20 0.39 -7.16 -12.46
CA ALA A 20 0.54 -8.12 -11.37
C ALA A 20 1.61 -7.71 -10.36
N ASP A 21 2.73 -7.14 -10.82
CA ASP A 21 3.79 -6.66 -9.92
C ASP A 21 3.31 -5.48 -9.08
N VAL A 22 2.52 -4.57 -9.68
CA VAL A 22 1.87 -3.47 -8.96
C VAL A 22 0.90 -4.02 -7.91
N LEU A 23 0.09 -5.02 -8.26
CA LEU A 23 -0.83 -5.64 -7.32
C LEU A 23 -0.09 -6.28 -6.14
N SER A 24 0.93 -7.09 -6.41
CA SER A 24 1.74 -7.74 -5.38
C SER A 24 2.43 -6.72 -4.46
N PHE A 25 2.94 -5.61 -5.01
CA PHE A 25 3.52 -4.53 -4.21
C PHE A 25 2.48 -3.88 -3.28
N LEU A 26 1.26 -3.63 -3.76
CA LEU A 26 0.19 -3.06 -2.95
C LEU A 26 -0.24 -4.03 -1.83
N GLU A 27 -0.35 -5.32 -2.12
CA GLU A 27 -0.65 -6.37 -1.13
C GLU A 27 0.44 -6.46 -0.05
N GLU A 28 1.72 -6.49 -0.44
CA GLU A 28 2.84 -6.50 0.52
C GLU A 28 2.85 -5.23 1.38
N SER A 29 2.55 -4.07 0.79
CA SER A 29 2.46 -2.79 1.51
C SER A 29 1.36 -2.82 2.59
N VAL A 30 0.20 -3.43 2.29
CA VAL A 30 -0.87 -3.62 3.29
C VAL A 30 -0.37 -4.50 4.43
N HIS A 31 0.25 -5.65 4.13
CA HIS A 31 0.77 -6.54 5.17
C HIS A 31 1.81 -5.87 6.09
N VAL A 32 2.68 -5.03 5.53
CA VAL A 32 3.62 -4.25 6.33
C VAL A 32 2.89 -3.24 7.21
N LEU A 33 1.88 -2.55 6.69
CA LEU A 33 1.07 -1.60 7.47
C LEU A 33 0.27 -2.30 8.57
N GLU A 34 -0.26 -3.51 8.33
CA GLU A 34 -0.90 -4.34 9.35
C GLU A 34 0.08 -4.69 10.49
N ALA A 35 1.30 -5.10 10.16
CA ALA A 35 2.34 -5.37 11.15
C ALA A 35 2.69 -4.10 11.96
N ILE A 36 2.77 -2.94 11.31
CA ILE A 36 3.01 -1.65 11.99
C ILE A 36 1.85 -1.30 12.92
N ARG A 37 0.60 -1.46 12.46
CA ARG A 37 -0.60 -1.23 13.27
C ARG A 37 -0.58 -2.10 14.52
N ASP A 38 -0.33 -3.40 14.36
CA ASP A 38 -0.35 -4.37 15.45
C ASP A 38 0.71 -4.06 16.51
N ILE A 39 1.94 -3.73 16.10
CA ILE A 39 3.00 -3.32 17.02
C ILE A 39 2.65 -1.99 17.68
N SER A 40 2.07 -1.03 16.95
CA SER A 40 1.69 0.28 17.48
C SER A 40 0.63 0.16 18.56
N ALA A 41 -0.41 -0.65 18.32
CA ALA A 41 -1.45 -0.96 19.29
C ALA A 41 -0.86 -1.60 20.55
N GLN A 42 0.01 -2.60 20.40
CA GLN A 42 0.70 -3.26 21.52
C GLN A 42 1.57 -2.30 22.35
N LYS A 43 2.11 -1.24 21.74
CA LYS A 43 2.98 -0.25 22.40
C LYS A 43 2.24 1.01 22.84
N GLY A 44 0.92 1.09 22.68
CA GLY A 44 0.13 2.27 23.00
C GLY A 44 0.50 3.49 22.15
N LYS A 45 0.92 3.28 20.91
CA LYS A 45 1.31 4.33 19.95
C LYS A 45 0.13 4.71 19.05
N THR A 46 -0.92 5.26 19.64
CA THR A 46 -2.21 5.53 18.98
C THR A 46 -2.10 6.36 17.70
N VAL A 47 -1.24 7.39 17.66
CA VAL A 47 -1.03 8.19 16.44
C VAL A 47 -0.48 7.35 15.28
N LEU A 48 0.41 6.40 15.57
CA LEU A 48 1.01 5.53 14.54
C LEU A 48 0.03 4.44 14.10
N GLU A 49 -0.77 3.91 15.05
CA GLU A 49 -1.85 2.99 14.77
C GLU A 49 -2.91 3.61 13.84
N GLU A 50 -3.41 4.80 14.17
CA GLU A 50 -4.38 5.54 13.36
C GLU A 50 -3.82 5.87 11.97
N ALA A 51 -2.55 6.26 11.89
CA ALA A 51 -1.90 6.50 10.61
C ALA A 51 -1.84 5.22 9.76
N ALA A 52 -1.47 4.07 10.34
CA ALA A 52 -1.41 2.80 9.62
C ALA A 52 -2.80 2.39 9.10
N ILE A 53 -3.85 2.50 9.93
CA ILE A 53 -5.24 2.26 9.52
C ILE A 53 -5.62 3.16 8.33
N GLY A 54 -5.35 4.46 8.45
CA GLY A 54 -5.66 5.42 7.38
C GLY A 54 -4.93 5.17 6.07
N HIS A 55 -3.73 4.57 6.10
CA HIS A 55 -3.01 4.18 4.89
C HIS A 55 -3.56 2.89 4.27
N ILE A 56 -3.91 1.88 5.08
CA ILE A 56 -4.56 0.65 4.61
C ILE A 56 -5.86 0.99 3.87
N ASP A 57 -6.72 1.81 4.50
CA ASP A 57 -7.99 2.24 3.91
C ASP A 57 -7.83 2.95 2.54
N ARG A 58 -6.70 3.64 2.33
CA ARG A 58 -6.41 4.33 1.06
C ARG A 58 -5.91 3.39 -0.04
N ILE A 59 -5.34 2.25 0.33
CA ILE A 59 -4.83 1.25 -0.62
C ILE A 59 -5.94 0.28 -1.02
N GLU A 60 -6.80 -0.11 -0.07
CA GLU A 60 -7.86 -1.09 -0.30
C GLU A 60 -9.10 -0.54 -1.03
N ARG A 61 -9.26 0.80 -1.08
CA ARG A 61 -10.37 1.47 -1.79
C ARG A 61 -10.07 1.70 -3.27
#